data_AF-A0A7W2NS22-F1
#
_entry.id   AF-A0A7W2NS22-F1
#
_cell.length_a   1.000
_cell.length_b   1.000
_cell.length_c   1.000
_cell.angle_alpha   90.00
_cell.angle_beta   90.00
_cell.angle_gamma   90.00
#
_symmetry.space_group_name_H-M   'P 1'
#
loop_
_entity.id
_entity.type
_entity.pdbx_description
1 polymer ?
#
loop_
_entity_poly.entity_id
_entity_poly.type
_entity_poly.pdbx_seq_one_letter_code
_entity_poly.pdbx_strand_id
1 'polypeptide(L)'
;MHNLDEWLPSCSPYITKFVYDIDKRELVIEFALDSKEFKPHTRIVCSGIKSYSENNMDDETHDDCLDGILDLNWNEIAGTFLVVTDKKEILLTIENKPVRVIIT
;
A
#
# COMPACT_ATOMS: atom_id res chain seq x y z
N MET A 1 -6.27 -15.36 3.96
CA MET A 1 -4.88 -15.63 4.41
C MET A 1 -4.26 -14.25 4.48
N HIS A 2 -3.93 -13.74 5.66
CA HIS A 2 -3.39 -12.39 5.80
C HIS A 2 -1.94 -12.41 5.33
N ASN A 3 -1.64 -11.75 4.20
CA ASN A 3 -0.30 -11.71 3.64
C ASN A 3 0.54 -10.57 4.22
N LEU A 4 -0.03 -9.82 5.17
CA LEU A 4 0.55 -8.59 5.67
C LEU A 4 1.92 -8.81 6.34
N ASP A 5 2.08 -9.92 7.06
CA ASP A 5 3.36 -10.27 7.71
C ASP A 5 4.49 -10.52 6.70
N GLU A 6 4.17 -10.95 5.47
CA GLU A 6 5.17 -11.12 4.41
C GLU A 6 5.73 -9.77 3.95
N TRP A 7 4.85 -8.78 3.86
CA TRP A 7 5.18 -7.43 3.42
C TRP A 7 5.75 -6.57 4.54
N LEU A 8 5.29 -6.75 5.78
CA LEU A 8 5.61 -5.90 6.94
C LEU A 8 6.06 -6.69 8.20
N PRO A 9 7.08 -7.58 8.14
CA PRO A 9 7.43 -8.52 9.22
C PRO A 9 7.92 -7.91 10.55
N SER A 10 8.03 -6.58 10.68
CA SER A 10 8.42 -5.86 11.90
C SER A 10 8.09 -4.36 11.78
N CYS A 11 7.04 -4.02 11.04
CA CYS A 11 6.66 -2.64 10.73
C CYS A 11 5.21 -2.43 11.13
N SER A 12 4.86 -1.24 11.59
CA SER A 12 3.47 -0.91 11.83
C SER A 12 2.68 -0.89 10.52
N PRO A 13 1.40 -1.29 10.51
CA PRO A 13 0.54 -1.18 9.33
C PRO A 13 0.09 0.27 9.03
N TYR A 14 0.44 1.24 9.88
CA TYR A 14 0.03 2.62 9.65
C TYR A 14 0.78 3.24 8.48
N ILE A 15 0.00 3.84 7.56
CA ILE A 15 0.51 4.48 6.36
C ILE A 15 0.96 5.91 6.72
N THR A 16 2.20 6.22 6.40
CA THR A 16 2.79 7.58 6.53
C THR A 16 2.77 8.33 5.20
N LYS A 17 2.66 7.61 4.08
CA LYS A 17 2.54 8.18 2.74
C LYS A 17 1.81 7.21 1.82
N PHE A 18 0.86 7.72 1.05
CA PHE A 18 0.19 6.98 -0.02
C PHE A 18 0.09 7.88 -1.25
N VAL A 19 0.94 7.67 -2.26
CA VAL A 19 1.02 8.56 -3.42
C VAL A 19 1.05 7.74 -4.69
N TYR A 20 0.03 7.94 -5.53
CA TYR A 20 0.03 7.49 -6.92
C TYR A 20 0.48 8.66 -7.83
N ASP A 21 1.60 8.46 -8.52
CA ASP A 21 2.16 9.39 -9.50
C ASP A 21 1.82 8.86 -10.91
N ILE A 22 0.86 9.52 -11.57
CA ILE A 22 0.37 9.11 -12.89
C ILE A 22 1.41 9.28 -13.99
N ASP A 23 2.27 10.32 -13.89
CA ASP A 23 3.30 10.59 -14.88
C ASP A 23 4.39 9.52 -14.85
N LYS A 24 4.72 9.01 -13.65
CA LYS A 24 5.65 7.90 -13.46
C LYS A 24 5.00 6.52 -13.54
N ARG A 25 3.66 6.46 -13.57
CA ARG A 25 2.87 5.22 -13.44
C ARG A 25 3.35 4.39 -12.24
N GLU A 26 3.50 5.06 -11.10
CA GLU A 26 4.07 4.50 -9.88
C GLU A 26 3.18 4.77 -8.66
N LEU A 27 2.93 3.74 -7.85
CA LEU A 27 2.33 3.88 -6.52
C LEU A 27 3.42 3.65 -5.46
N VAL A 28 3.53 4.60 -4.54
CA VAL A 28 4.40 4.53 -3.37
C VAL A 28 3.56 4.50 -2.10
N ILE A 29 3.76 3.47 -1.28
CA ILE A 29 3.17 3.34 0.05
C ILE A 29 4.29 3.29 1.08
N GLU A 30 4.28 4.18 2.06
CA GLU A 30 5.25 4.18 3.17
C GLU A 30 4.55 3.87 4.48
N PHE A 31 5.21 3.07 5.31
CA PHE A 31 4.69 2.56 6.57
C PHE A 31 5.56 3.04 7.74
N ALA A 32 4.89 3.32 8.85
CA ALA A 32 5.53 3.71 10.09
C ALA A 32 6.29 2.53 10.73
N LEU A 33 7.44 2.81 11.36
CA LEU A 33 8.16 1.85 12.20
C LEU A 33 7.23 1.31 13.30
N ASP A 34 6.61 2.23 14.03
CA ASP A 34 5.72 1.95 15.14
C ASP A 34 4.58 2.98 15.20
N SER A 35 3.54 2.66 15.98
CA SER A 35 2.33 3.46 16.13
C SER A 35 2.48 4.66 17.08
N LYS A 36 3.66 4.88 17.67
CA LYS A 36 3.90 5.96 18.63
C LYS A 36 4.62 7.14 17.96
N GLU A 37 5.67 6.84 17.20
CA GLU A 37 6.54 7.85 16.60
C GLU A 37 6.21 8.15 15.14
N PHE A 38 5.43 7.29 14.46
CA PHE A 38 5.05 7.44 13.04
C PHE A 38 6.23 7.72 12.09
N LYS A 39 7.44 7.29 12.47
CA LYS A 39 8.64 7.46 11.64
C LYS A 39 8.55 6.54 10.41
N PRO A 40 8.67 7.07 9.17
CA PRO A 40 8.71 6.24 7.97
C PRO A 40 9.86 5.22 8.05
N HIS A 41 9.57 3.95 7.76
CA HIS A 41 10.55 2.87 7.87
C HIS A 41 10.53 1.92 6.68
N THR A 42 9.36 1.50 6.23
CA THR A 42 9.21 0.57 5.11
C THR A 42 8.48 1.25 3.97
N ARG A 43 8.93 1.05 2.74
CA ARG A 43 8.28 1.53 1.52
C ARG A 43 7.96 0.35 0.60
N ILE A 44 6.78 0.35 0.01
CA ILE A 44 6.40 -0.50 -1.11
C ILE A 44 6.26 0.38 -2.35
N VAL A 45 6.91 -0.04 -3.45
CA VAL A 45 6.89 0.65 -4.73
C VAL A 45 6.30 -0.28 -5.79
N CYS A 46 5.22 0.16 -6.42
CA CYS A 46 4.60 -0.52 -7.56
C CYS A 46 4.83 0.33 -8.81
N SER A 47 5.68 -0.11 -9.73
CA SER A 47 6.01 0.63 -10.95
C SER A 47 5.44 -0.04 -12.21
N GLY A 48 5.26 0.74 -13.27
CA GLY A 48 4.71 0.22 -14.53
C GLY A 48 3.20 -0.06 -14.45
N ILE A 49 2.45 0.77 -13.71
CA ILE A 49 1.00 0.63 -13.53
C ILE A 49 0.27 0.79 -14.87
N LYS A 50 -0.42 -0.25 -15.32
CA LYS A 50 -1.27 -0.27 -16.53
C LYS A 50 -2.69 0.17 -16.24
N SER A 51 -3.22 -0.21 -15.09
CA SER A 51 -4.53 0.20 -14.62
C SER A 51 -4.52 0.39 -13.12
N TYR A 52 -5.34 1.35 -12.68
CA TYR A 52 -5.60 1.67 -11.30
C TYR A 52 -7.12 1.71 -11.14
N SER A 53 -7.65 0.97 -10.18
CA SER A 53 -9.05 1.00 -9.78
C SER A 53 -9.11 1.14 -8.27
N GLU A 54 -9.97 2.02 -7.78
CA GLU A 54 -10.25 2.17 -6.35
C GLU A 54 -11.73 2.01 -6.07
N ASN A 55 -12.03 1.40 -4.93
CA ASN A 55 -13.37 1.29 -4.39
C ASN A 55 -13.35 1.81 -2.95
N ASN A 56 -14.13 2.85 -2.67
CA ASN A 56 -14.26 3.39 -1.33
C ASN A 56 -15.20 2.51 -0.51
N MET A 57 -14.85 2.26 0.74
CA MET A 57 -15.74 1.58 1.68
C MET A 57 -16.77 2.60 2.22
N ASP A 58 -18.05 2.22 2.25
CA ASP A 58 -19.22 3.08 2.54
C ASP A 58 -19.25 3.76 3.93
N ASP A 59 -18.27 3.50 4.81
CA ASP A 59 -18.21 4.12 6.13
C ASP A 59 -17.42 5.44 6.04
N GLU A 60 -18.13 6.51 5.70
CA GLU A 60 -17.65 7.89 5.70
C GLU A 60 -17.13 8.30 7.09
N THR A 61 -15.84 8.09 7.31
CA THR A 61 -15.08 8.95 8.21
C THR A 61 -14.03 9.67 7.37
N HIS A 62 -14.39 10.88 6.95
CA HIS A 62 -13.49 11.91 6.43
C HIS A 62 -12.55 12.39 7.56
N ASP A 63 -11.83 11.48 8.19
CA ASP A 63 -10.69 11.84 9.00
C ASP A 63 -9.45 11.82 8.08
N ASP A 64 -8.75 12.95 8.04
CA ASP A 64 -7.45 13.10 7.37
C ASP A 64 -6.35 12.27 8.08
N CYS A 65 -6.70 11.57 9.18
CA CYS A 65 -5.82 10.69 9.93
C CYS A 65 -5.68 9.28 9.30
N LEU A 66 -4.41 8.94 9.10
CA LEU A 66 -3.76 7.62 9.20
C LEU A 66 -4.60 6.40 8.81
N ASP A 67 -4.68 6.17 7.50
CA ASP A 67 -5.16 4.89 6.95
C ASP A 67 -4.21 3.75 7.38
N GLY A 68 -4.78 2.70 7.96
CA GLY A 68 -4.07 1.45 8.23
C GLY A 68 -4.20 0.50 7.05
N ILE A 69 -3.12 -0.22 6.72
CA ILE A 69 -3.22 -1.34 5.77
C ILE A 69 -3.79 -2.58 6.48
N LEU A 70 -4.75 -3.23 5.84
CA LEU A 70 -5.37 -4.47 6.29
C LEU A 70 -4.78 -5.69 5.58
N ASP A 71 -4.54 -5.56 4.27
CA ASP A 71 -3.94 -6.63 3.47
C ASP A 71 -3.21 -6.11 2.23
N LEU A 72 -2.23 -6.87 1.78
CA LEU A 72 -1.44 -6.64 0.57
C LEU A 72 -1.27 -7.96 -0.17
N ASN A 73 -1.77 -8.04 -1.40
CA ASN A 73 -1.76 -9.30 -2.13
C ASN A 73 -1.22 -9.11 -3.56
N TRP A 74 -0.12 -9.79 -3.86
CA TRP A 74 0.48 -9.82 -5.18
C TRP A 74 0.16 -11.13 -5.90
N ASN A 75 -0.52 -11.02 -7.04
CA ASN A 75 -0.74 -12.14 -7.94
C ASN A 75 0.23 -12.06 -9.13
N GLU A 76 1.32 -12.82 -9.05
CA GLU A 76 2.37 -12.83 -10.06
C GLU A 76 1.90 -13.30 -11.44
N ILE A 77 0.96 -14.25 -11.50
CA ILE A 77 0.45 -14.80 -12.75
C ILE A 77 -0.45 -13.77 -13.46
N ALA A 78 -1.31 -13.08 -12.71
CA ALA A 78 -2.22 -12.08 -13.25
C ALA A 78 -1.56 -10.71 -13.44
N GLY A 79 -0.41 -10.47 -12.81
CA GLY A 79 0.23 -9.15 -12.78
C GLY A 79 -0.58 -8.13 -11.98
N THR A 80 -1.30 -8.57 -10.93
CA THR A 80 -2.19 -7.70 -10.16
C THR A 80 -1.75 -7.55 -8.71
N PHE A 81 -1.85 -6.32 -8.20
CA PHE A 81 -1.56 -6.00 -6.81
C PHE A 81 -2.80 -5.40 -6.15
N LEU A 82 -3.28 -6.07 -5.11
CA LEU A 82 -4.41 -5.64 -4.30
C LEU A 82 -3.89 -5.01 -3.02
N VAL A 83 -4.39 -3.80 -2.74
CA VAL A 83 -4.08 -3.03 -1.54
C VAL A 83 -5.39 -2.78 -0.82
N VAL A 84 -5.54 -3.37 0.37
CA VAL A 84 -6.74 -3.21 1.19
C VAL A 84 -6.39 -2.35 2.40
N THR A 85 -6.99 -1.17 2.47
CA THR A 85 -6.90 -0.28 3.63
C THR A 85 -8.20 -0.34 4.43
N ASP A 86 -8.22 0.32 5.58
CA ASP A 86 -9.43 0.59 6.35
C ASP A 86 -10.51 1.37 5.57
N LYS A 87 -10.12 2.29 4.68
CA LYS A 87 -11.08 3.17 3.97
C LYS A 87 -11.37 2.76 2.52
N LYS A 88 -10.46 2.05 1.87
CA LYS A 88 -10.55 1.74 0.43
C LYS A 88 -9.84 0.45 0.05
N GLU A 89 -10.32 -0.13 -1.04
CA GLU A 89 -9.68 -1.21 -1.76
C GLU A 89 -9.13 -0.68 -3.09
N ILE A 90 -7.86 -0.95 -3.37
CA ILE A 90 -7.19 -0.52 -4.59
C ILE A 90 -6.65 -1.73 -5.33
N LEU A 91 -7.05 -1.89 -6.58
CA LEU A 91 -6.58 -2.93 -7.48
C LEU A 91 -5.72 -2.31 -8.58
N LEU A 92 -4.46 -2.75 -8.65
CA LEU A 92 -3.52 -2.38 -9.69
C LEU A 92 -3.30 -3.53 -10.66
N THR A 93 -3.15 -3.23 -11.94
CA THR A 93 -2.44 -4.12 -12.88
C THR A 93 -1.08 -3.51 -13.18
N ILE A 94 0.01 -4.23 -12.92
CA ILE A 94 1.38 -3.72 -12.99
C ILE A 94 2.29 -4.65 -13.79
N GLU A 95 3.27 -4.06 -14.49
CA GLU A 95 4.26 -4.81 -15.28
C GLU A 95 5.36 -5.41 -14.42
N ASN A 96 5.75 -4.70 -13.37
CA ASN A 96 6.87 -5.07 -12.51
C ASN A 96 6.35 -5.58 -11.17
N LYS A 97 7.02 -6.59 -10.61
CA LYS A 97 6.74 -7.06 -9.25
C LYS A 97 6.89 -5.90 -8.25
N PRO A 98 5.98 -5.74 -7.27
CA PRO A 98 6.13 -4.73 -6.23
C PRO A 98 7.43 -4.94 -5.45
N VAL A 99 8.12 -3.84 -5.16
CA VAL A 99 9.40 -3.87 -4.44
C VAL A 99 9.21 -3.30 -3.05
N ARG A 100 9.64 -4.05 -2.03
CA ARG A 100 9.74 -3.59 -0.66
C ARG A 100 11.14 -3.06 -0.37
N VAL A 101 11.23 -1.88 0.23
CA VAL A 101 12.48 -1.19 0.57
C VAL A 101 12.42 -0.72 2.03
N ILE A 102 13.51 -0.90 2.79
CA ILE A 102 13.67 -0.29 4.11
C ILE A 102 14.36 1.07 3.90
N ILE A 103 13.81 2.15 4.47
CA ILE A 103 14.22 3.54 4.21
C ILE A 103 14.84 4.25 5.43
N THR A 104 15.19 3.50 6.48
CA THR A 104 15.90 3.98 7.68
C THR A 104 17.36 4.31 7.44
#